data_AF-Q4SPM5-F1
#
_entry.id   AF-Q4SPM5-F1
#
_cell.length_a   1.000
_cell.length_b   1.000
_cell.length_c   1.000
_cell.angle_alpha   90.00
_cell.angle_beta   90.00
_cell.angle_gamma   90.00
#
_symmetry.space_group_name_H-M   'P 1'
#
loop_
_entity.id
_entity.type
_entity.pdbx_description
1 polymer ?
#
loop_
_entity_poly.entity_id
_entity_poly.type
_entity_poly.pdbx_seq_one_letter_code
_entity_poly.pdbx_strand_id
1 'polypeptide(L)'
;MATEELSECVQDFYHNLSERLQTQFKGSLEHVEIVMDEVEKYMMSRLYKEVFCPETTDDEKKDLAIQKRIRELHWVTIEMLCVPVDEEIPEVSDSVVKAITDVIEMDSQHVPKEKLACITRCSKHIFNAIKVSKKEAASADDFLPTLIYIVLKANPPRLQSNIQYITRFCNPGRLMTGEDGYYFTNLCCAVAFIEKLDAQSLNLTSEEFELYMSGQASRTGRSPAPACCSPGSAPSARSTNGWRC
;
A
#
# COMPACT_ATOMS: atom_id res chain seq x y z
N MET A 1 -12.73 -3.30 -28.66
CA MET A 1 -11.75 -2.28 -28.21
C MET A 1 -11.01 -2.90 -27.06
N ALA A 2 -9.68 -2.95 -27.13
CA ALA A 2 -8.88 -3.48 -26.04
C ALA A 2 -9.00 -2.54 -24.82
N THR A 3 -8.86 -3.07 -23.60
CA THR A 3 -8.93 -2.27 -22.37
C THR A 3 -7.94 -1.10 -22.38
N GLU A 4 -6.76 -1.32 -22.94
CA GLU A 4 -5.72 -0.27 -23.08
C GLU A 4 -6.15 0.84 -24.03
N GLU A 5 -6.77 0.52 -25.18
CA GLU A 5 -7.30 1.54 -26.12
C GLU A 5 -8.39 2.40 -25.45
N LEU A 6 -9.26 1.77 -24.64
CA LEU A 6 -10.29 2.49 -23.90
C LEU A 6 -9.69 3.35 -22.78
N SER A 7 -8.65 2.86 -22.11
CA SER A 7 -7.88 3.64 -21.13
C SER A 7 -7.29 4.89 -21.80
N GLU A 8 -6.60 4.74 -22.93
CA GLU A 8 -6.05 5.86 -23.71
C GLU A 8 -7.14 6.86 -24.09
N CYS A 9 -8.30 6.41 -24.59
CA CYS A 9 -9.42 7.29 -24.92
C CYS A 9 -9.93 8.09 -23.71
N VAL A 10 -10.02 7.47 -22.52
CA VAL A 10 -10.43 8.15 -21.29
C VAL A 10 -9.39 9.17 -20.84
N GLN A 11 -8.11 8.81 -20.90
CA GLN A 11 -7.00 9.69 -20.52
C GLN A 11 -6.89 10.91 -21.46
N ASP A 12 -6.99 10.69 -22.76
CA ASP A 12 -7.06 11.75 -23.76
C ASP A 12 -8.26 12.66 -23.52
N PHE A 13 -9.42 12.09 -23.18
CA PHE A 13 -10.60 12.87 -22.84
C PHE A 13 -10.35 13.76 -21.61
N TYR A 14 -9.75 13.23 -20.54
CA TYR A 14 -9.43 14.03 -19.35
C TYR A 14 -8.47 15.18 -19.68
N HIS A 15 -7.42 14.89 -20.44
CA HIS A 15 -6.45 15.90 -20.84
C HIS A 15 -7.10 17.01 -21.67
N ASN A 16 -7.81 16.65 -22.73
CA ASN A 16 -8.47 17.59 -23.63
C ASN A 16 -9.52 18.44 -22.92
N LEU A 17 -10.32 17.83 -22.03
CA LEU A 17 -11.34 18.57 -21.29
C LEU A 17 -10.71 19.54 -20.29
N SER A 18 -9.70 19.09 -19.52
CA SER A 18 -9.00 19.95 -18.57
C SER A 18 -8.33 21.13 -19.26
N GLU A 19 -7.63 20.91 -20.38
CA GLU A 19 -7.02 21.98 -21.16
C GLU A 19 -8.08 22.97 -21.68
N ARG A 20 -9.20 22.47 -22.18
CA ARG A 20 -10.31 23.30 -22.67
C ARG A 20 -10.94 24.16 -21.56
N LEU A 21 -11.15 23.59 -20.37
CA LEU A 21 -11.67 24.30 -19.21
C LEU A 21 -10.74 25.43 -18.76
N GLN A 22 -9.43 25.20 -18.77
CA GLN A 22 -8.45 26.21 -18.40
C GLN A 22 -8.33 27.33 -19.46
N THR A 23 -8.20 26.95 -20.73
CA THR A 23 -7.89 27.88 -21.83
C THR A 23 -9.11 28.66 -22.32
N GLN A 24 -10.25 27.99 -22.53
CA GLN A 24 -11.45 28.61 -23.12
C GLN A 24 -12.37 29.22 -22.08
N PHE A 25 -12.56 28.55 -20.95
CA PHE A 25 -13.49 28.99 -19.91
C PHE A 25 -12.82 29.85 -18.83
N LYS A 26 -11.49 30.02 -18.88
CA LYS A 26 -10.70 30.76 -17.89
C LYS A 26 -11.04 30.38 -16.45
N GLY A 27 -11.38 29.10 -16.23
CA GLY A 27 -11.69 28.59 -14.90
C GLY A 27 -10.46 28.72 -14.01
N SER A 28 -10.67 29.03 -12.73
CA SER A 28 -9.58 28.88 -11.75
C SER A 28 -9.21 27.40 -11.65
N LEU A 29 -7.95 27.09 -11.31
CA LEU A 29 -7.48 25.71 -11.16
C LEU A 29 -8.39 24.89 -10.22
N GLU A 30 -8.82 25.50 -9.12
CA GLU A 30 -9.76 24.90 -8.16
C GLU A 30 -11.12 24.54 -8.79
N HIS A 31 -11.71 25.42 -9.60
CA HIS A 31 -12.96 25.10 -10.29
C HIS A 31 -12.78 24.00 -11.34
N VAL A 32 -11.63 23.98 -12.03
CA VAL A 32 -11.32 22.93 -12.98
C VAL A 32 -11.22 21.58 -12.29
N GLU A 33 -10.54 21.50 -11.14
CA GLU A 33 -10.45 20.27 -10.34
C GLU A 33 -11.83 19.76 -9.90
N ILE A 34 -12.70 20.64 -9.40
CA ILE A 34 -14.07 20.27 -8.98
C ILE A 34 -14.87 19.71 -10.18
N VAL A 35 -14.80 20.36 -11.34
CA VAL A 35 -15.50 19.89 -12.54
C VAL A 35 -14.94 18.56 -13.02
N MET A 36 -13.62 18.41 -13.05
CA MET A 36 -12.96 17.17 -13.46
C MET A 36 -13.30 15.99 -12.54
N ASP A 37 -13.47 16.25 -11.24
CA ASP A 37 -13.92 15.23 -10.27
C ASP A 37 -15.35 14.75 -10.54
N GLU A 38 -16.27 15.66 -10.87
CA GLU A 38 -17.65 15.28 -11.24
C GLU A 38 -17.70 14.56 -12.59
N VAL A 39 -16.80 14.92 -13.51
CA VAL A 39 -16.65 14.24 -14.80
C VAL A 39 -16.15 12.80 -14.60
N GLU A 40 -15.09 12.60 -13.81
CA GLU A 40 -14.59 11.26 -13.48
C GLU A 40 -15.70 10.43 -12.83
N LYS A 41 -16.38 11.00 -11.82
CA LYS A 41 -17.49 10.34 -11.12
C LYS A 41 -18.58 9.88 -12.09
N TYR A 42 -19.01 10.75 -12.99
CA TYR A 42 -20.06 10.43 -13.95
C TYR A 42 -19.62 9.34 -14.94
N MET A 43 -18.45 9.50 -15.56
CA MET A 43 -17.94 8.56 -16.55
C MET A 43 -17.69 7.19 -15.94
N MET A 44 -16.99 7.15 -14.81
CA MET A 44 -16.59 5.90 -14.18
C MET A 44 -17.77 5.15 -13.58
N SER A 45 -18.78 5.83 -13.05
CA SER A 45 -20.02 5.18 -12.61
C SER A 45 -20.75 4.46 -13.76
N ARG A 46 -20.64 4.96 -14.99
CA ARG A 46 -21.27 4.37 -16.18
C ARG A 46 -20.42 3.24 -16.77
N LEU A 47 -19.12 3.47 -16.86
CA LEU A 47 -18.18 2.56 -17.51
C LEU A 47 -17.75 1.39 -16.62
N TYR A 48 -17.88 1.49 -15.29
CA TYR A 48 -17.36 0.52 -14.31
C TYR A 48 -17.62 -0.94 -14.69
N LYS A 49 -18.85 -1.28 -15.10
CA LYS A 49 -19.23 -2.66 -15.46
C LYS A 49 -18.49 -3.22 -16.68
N GLU A 50 -18.03 -2.36 -17.57
CA GLU A 50 -17.33 -2.73 -18.80
C GLU A 50 -15.82 -2.73 -18.62
N VAL A 51 -15.30 -1.86 -17.73
CA VAL A 51 -13.86 -1.59 -17.62
C VAL A 51 -13.19 -2.17 -16.38
N PHE A 52 -13.96 -2.56 -15.37
CA PHE A 52 -13.43 -3.17 -14.15
C PHE A 52 -13.34 -4.69 -14.32
N CYS A 53 -12.13 -5.24 -14.16
CA CYS A 53 -11.85 -6.68 -14.35
C CYS A 53 -12.42 -7.24 -15.68
N PRO A 54 -12.06 -6.67 -16.85
CA PRO A 54 -12.59 -7.13 -18.13
C PRO A 54 -12.04 -8.52 -18.47
N GLU A 55 -12.88 -9.38 -19.05
CA GLU A 55 -12.51 -10.77 -19.42
C GLU A 55 -11.36 -10.85 -20.44
N THR A 56 -11.06 -9.73 -21.12
CA THR A 56 -9.98 -9.62 -22.10
C THR A 56 -8.60 -9.41 -21.48
N THR A 57 -8.49 -9.13 -20.18
CA THR A 57 -7.21 -8.93 -19.48
C THR A 57 -6.87 -10.13 -18.60
N ASP A 58 -5.68 -10.12 -17.99
CA ASP A 58 -5.25 -11.10 -17.00
C ASP A 58 -5.55 -10.66 -15.55
N ASP A 59 -6.38 -9.64 -15.36
CA ASP A 59 -6.63 -9.03 -14.05
C ASP A 59 -7.22 -10.05 -13.06
N GLU A 60 -8.22 -10.86 -13.48
CA GLU A 60 -8.81 -11.91 -12.64
C GLU A 60 -7.77 -12.98 -12.25
N LYS A 61 -6.87 -13.34 -13.17
CA LYS A 61 -5.80 -14.32 -12.89
C LYS A 61 -4.83 -13.77 -11.85
N LYS A 62 -4.46 -12.49 -11.97
CA LYS A 62 -3.61 -11.79 -11.01
C LYS A 62 -4.30 -11.66 -9.65
N ASP A 63 -5.60 -11.38 -9.62
CA ASP A 63 -6.39 -11.35 -8.39
C ASP A 63 -6.38 -12.69 -7.66
N LEU A 64 -6.62 -13.79 -8.37
CA LEU A 64 -6.57 -15.13 -7.78
C LEU A 64 -5.16 -15.49 -7.29
N ALA A 65 -4.12 -15.11 -8.03
CA ALA A 65 -2.74 -15.35 -7.67
C ALA A 65 -2.36 -14.61 -6.38
N ILE A 66 -2.63 -13.30 -6.29
CA ILE A 66 -2.31 -12.51 -5.10
C ILE A 66 -3.16 -12.94 -3.90
N GLN A 67 -4.44 -13.26 -4.09
CA GLN A 67 -5.31 -13.71 -3.01
C GLN A 67 -4.81 -15.04 -2.43
N LYS A 68 -4.41 -15.99 -3.30
CA LYS A 68 -3.82 -17.26 -2.87
C LYS A 68 -2.50 -17.02 -2.14
N ARG A 69 -1.65 -16.15 -2.67
CA ARG A 69 -0.36 -15.79 -2.08
C ARG A 69 -0.51 -15.21 -0.67
N ILE A 70 -1.42 -14.26 -0.48
CA ILE A 70 -1.71 -13.67 0.85
C ILE A 70 -2.20 -14.76 1.81
N ARG A 71 -3.04 -15.69 1.35
CA ARG A 71 -3.56 -16.79 2.18
C ARG A 71 -2.45 -17.76 2.62
N GLU A 72 -1.46 -18.03 1.76
CA GLU A 72 -0.28 -18.83 2.11
C GLU A 72 0.59 -18.16 3.18
N LEU A 73 0.59 -16.82 3.23
CA LEU A 73 1.37 -16.00 4.16
C LEU A 73 0.60 -15.63 5.44
N HIS A 74 -0.52 -16.29 5.75
CA HIS A 74 -1.34 -15.98 6.93
C HIS A 74 -0.60 -16.12 8.28
N TRP A 75 0.51 -16.86 8.29
CA TRP A 75 1.36 -17.11 9.47
C TRP A 75 2.33 -15.96 9.78
N VAL A 76 2.51 -14.98 8.88
CA VAL A 76 3.42 -13.86 9.07
C VAL A 76 2.95 -12.98 10.25
N THR A 77 3.86 -12.66 11.15
CA THR A 77 3.59 -11.87 12.36
C THR A 77 4.16 -10.45 12.27
N ILE A 78 3.66 -9.56 13.13
CA ILE A 78 4.12 -8.18 13.31
C ILE A 78 5.65 -8.14 13.55
N GLU A 79 6.16 -9.07 14.36
CA GLU A 79 7.57 -9.17 14.72
C GLU A 79 8.47 -9.49 13.51
N MET A 80 8.02 -10.37 12.61
CA MET A 80 8.79 -10.76 11.41
C MET A 80 8.95 -9.61 10.41
N LEU A 81 7.98 -8.69 10.37
CA LEU A 81 7.98 -7.51 9.52
C LEU A 81 8.55 -6.27 10.23
N CYS A 82 9.00 -6.39 11.48
CA CYS A 82 9.45 -5.26 12.31
C CYS A 82 8.42 -4.13 12.40
N VAL A 83 7.13 -4.47 12.46
CA VAL A 83 6.03 -3.50 12.45
C VAL A 83 5.94 -2.81 13.82
N PRO A 84 6.03 -1.48 13.91
CA PRO A 84 6.05 -0.76 15.19
C PRO A 84 4.64 -0.48 15.71
N VAL A 85 3.80 -1.53 15.76
CA VAL A 85 2.40 -1.46 16.18
C VAL A 85 2.18 -2.42 17.33
N ASP A 86 1.66 -1.89 18.44
CA ASP A 86 1.32 -2.68 19.62
C ASP A 86 -0.20 -2.92 19.68
N GLU A 87 -0.64 -4.06 19.16
CA GLU A 87 -2.06 -4.45 19.14
C GLU A 87 -2.62 -4.77 20.54
N GLU A 88 -1.80 -4.86 21.59
CA GLU A 88 -2.31 -5.02 22.97
C GLU A 88 -3.02 -3.74 23.46
N ILE A 89 -2.70 -2.59 22.84
CA ILE A 89 -3.35 -1.32 23.12
C ILE A 89 -4.70 -1.29 22.39
N PRO A 90 -5.85 -1.15 23.10
CA PRO A 90 -7.17 -1.20 22.47
C PRO A 90 -7.39 -0.16 21.37
N GLU A 91 -6.83 1.05 21.54
CA GLU A 91 -6.91 2.13 20.54
C GLU A 91 -6.15 1.80 19.25
N VAL A 92 -5.01 1.11 19.39
CA VAL A 92 -4.20 0.66 18.25
C VAL A 92 -4.92 -0.47 17.53
N SER A 93 -5.46 -1.44 18.26
CA SER A 93 -6.26 -2.53 17.71
C SER A 93 -7.48 -2.00 16.93
N ASP A 94 -8.21 -1.03 17.47
CA ASP A 94 -9.32 -0.36 16.76
C ASP A 94 -8.86 0.35 15.48
N SER A 95 -7.71 1.04 15.52
CA SER A 95 -7.11 1.68 14.33
C SER A 95 -6.72 0.65 13.26
N VAL A 96 -6.16 -0.49 13.66
CA VAL A 96 -5.81 -1.60 12.75
C VAL A 96 -7.08 -2.19 12.10
N VAL A 97 -8.14 -2.42 12.88
CA VAL A 97 -9.43 -2.92 12.35
C VAL A 97 -10.05 -1.93 11.36
N LYS A 98 -9.99 -0.63 11.65
CA LYS A 98 -10.46 0.43 10.73
C LYS A 98 -9.65 0.45 9.44
N ALA A 99 -8.32 0.35 9.51
CA ALA A 99 -7.46 0.27 8.33
C ALA A 99 -7.80 -0.96 7.46
N ILE A 100 -7.99 -2.12 8.08
CA ILE A 100 -8.43 -3.35 7.40
C ILE A 100 -9.78 -3.14 6.72
N THR A 101 -10.73 -2.50 7.40
CA THR A 101 -12.07 -2.24 6.87
C THR A 101 -12.01 -1.33 5.64
N ASP A 102 -11.26 -0.23 5.71
CA ASP A 102 -11.13 0.72 4.59
C ASP A 102 -10.50 0.08 3.34
N VAL A 103 -9.45 -0.74 3.50
CA VAL A 103 -8.80 -1.39 2.35
C VAL A 103 -9.69 -2.46 1.71
N ILE A 104 -10.55 -3.13 2.50
CA ILE A 104 -11.57 -4.05 1.98
C ILE A 104 -12.67 -3.27 1.24
N GLU A 105 -13.11 -2.15 1.82
CA GLU A 105 -14.18 -1.31 1.27
C GLU A 105 -13.80 -0.68 -0.08
N MET A 106 -12.50 -0.54 -0.39
CA MET A 106 -12.01 -0.09 -1.70
C MET A 106 -12.71 -0.78 -2.87
N ASP A 107 -12.95 -2.09 -2.77
CA ASP A 107 -13.55 -2.88 -3.85
C ASP A 107 -15.03 -2.53 -4.10
N SER A 108 -15.73 -2.01 -3.09
CA SER A 108 -17.13 -1.60 -3.18
C SER A 108 -17.35 -0.28 -3.89
N GLN A 109 -16.31 0.53 -4.04
CA GLN A 109 -16.38 1.83 -4.71
C GLN A 109 -16.30 1.65 -6.22
N HIS A 110 -17.03 2.47 -6.99
CA HIS A 110 -16.95 2.42 -8.46
C HIS A 110 -16.04 3.49 -9.04
N VAL A 111 -15.89 4.63 -8.36
CA VAL A 111 -15.13 5.77 -8.86
C VAL A 111 -13.67 5.65 -8.40
N PRO A 112 -12.65 5.86 -9.27
CA PRO A 112 -11.23 5.82 -8.89
C PRO A 112 -10.89 6.74 -7.71
N LYS A 113 -11.39 7.99 -7.70
CA LYS A 113 -11.25 8.90 -6.56
C LYS A 113 -11.78 8.33 -5.24
N GLU A 114 -12.91 7.64 -5.26
CA GLU A 114 -13.48 7.02 -4.06
C GLU A 114 -12.65 5.83 -3.58
N LYS A 115 -12.09 5.04 -4.52
CA LYS A 115 -11.13 3.98 -4.20
C LYS A 115 -9.85 4.54 -3.57
N LEU A 116 -9.30 5.62 -4.13
CA LEU A 116 -8.15 6.33 -3.54
C LEU A 116 -8.47 6.87 -2.15
N ALA A 117 -9.68 7.40 -1.93
CA ALA A 117 -10.10 7.85 -0.61
C ALA A 117 -10.10 6.71 0.43
N CYS A 118 -10.49 5.48 0.05
CA CYS A 118 -10.35 4.30 0.92
C CYS A 118 -8.89 4.04 1.29
N ILE A 119 -7.97 4.08 0.32
CA ILE A 119 -6.53 3.89 0.54
C ILE A 119 -5.95 4.98 1.46
N THR A 120 -6.37 6.23 1.25
CA THR A 120 -5.96 7.39 2.07
C THR A 120 -6.48 7.27 3.51
N ARG A 121 -7.74 6.85 3.72
CA ARG A 121 -8.28 6.61 5.08
C ARG A 121 -7.59 5.45 5.78
N CYS A 122 -7.37 4.34 5.09
CA CYS A 122 -6.58 3.21 5.58
C CYS A 122 -5.19 3.68 6.06
N SER A 123 -4.50 4.49 5.25
CA SER A 123 -3.18 5.02 5.57
C SER A 123 -3.19 5.97 6.78
N LYS A 124 -4.24 6.79 6.92
CA LYS A 124 -4.43 7.65 8.10
C LYS A 124 -4.65 6.84 9.39
N HIS A 125 -5.39 5.73 9.31
CA HIS A 125 -5.54 4.81 10.44
C HIS A 125 -4.23 4.11 10.81
N ILE A 126 -3.43 3.72 9.81
CA ILE A 126 -2.08 3.17 10.02
C ILE A 126 -1.20 4.19 10.75
N PHE A 127 -1.16 5.45 10.31
CA PHE A 127 -0.37 6.47 10.99
C PHE A 127 -0.84 6.73 12.42
N ASN A 128 -2.15 6.67 12.68
CA ASN A 128 -2.67 6.76 14.03
C ASN A 128 -2.20 5.59 14.90
N ALA A 129 -2.28 4.36 14.39
CA ALA A 129 -1.81 3.16 15.08
C ALA A 129 -0.32 3.24 15.46
N ILE A 130 0.53 3.66 14.51
CA ILE A 130 1.98 3.83 14.74
C ILE A 130 2.24 4.94 15.77
N LYS A 131 1.55 6.08 15.64
CA LYS A 131 1.72 7.23 16.52
C LYS A 131 1.37 6.90 17.97
N VAL A 132 0.27 6.18 18.19
CA VAL A 132 -0.15 5.75 19.54
C VAL A 132 0.82 4.72 20.11
N SER A 133 1.30 3.78 19.29
CA SER A 133 2.25 2.73 19.71
C SER A 133 3.62 3.29 20.07
N LYS A 134 4.24 4.10 19.19
CA LYS A 134 5.58 4.67 19.39
C LYS A 134 5.60 5.93 20.27
N LYS A 135 4.44 6.58 20.44
CA LYS A 135 4.32 7.94 21.03
C LYS A 135 5.12 9.02 20.28
N GLU A 136 5.47 8.76 19.03
CA GLU A 136 6.24 9.63 18.15
C GLU A 136 5.56 9.77 16.79
N ALA A 137 6.00 10.73 15.98
CA ALA A 137 5.53 10.83 14.60
C ALA A 137 6.01 9.62 13.79
N ALA A 138 5.08 8.98 13.08
CA ALA A 138 5.40 7.86 12.21
C ALA A 138 6.30 8.28 11.04
N SER A 139 7.34 7.50 10.77
CA SER A 139 8.20 7.69 9.60
C SER A 139 7.68 6.90 8.39
N ALA A 140 8.23 7.16 7.21
CA ALA A 140 7.96 6.34 6.03
C ALA A 140 8.47 4.89 6.19
N ASP A 141 9.56 4.70 6.93
CA ASP A 141 10.13 3.39 7.24
C ASP A 141 9.25 2.56 8.18
N ASP A 142 8.45 3.23 9.03
CA ASP A 142 7.44 2.59 9.88
C ASP A 142 6.15 2.27 9.10
N PHE A 143 5.84 3.08 8.09
CA PHE A 143 4.57 3.02 7.36
C PHE A 143 4.46 1.80 6.44
N LEU A 144 5.45 1.59 5.56
CA LEU A 144 5.36 0.54 4.54
C LEU A 144 5.25 -0.88 5.13
N PRO A 145 6.04 -1.28 6.16
CA PRO A 145 5.87 -2.58 6.81
C PRO A 145 4.48 -2.74 7.44
N THR A 146 3.95 -1.67 8.04
CA THR A 146 2.61 -1.69 8.63
C THR A 146 1.53 -1.84 7.54
N LEU A 147 1.68 -1.17 6.40
CA LEU A 147 0.76 -1.32 5.27
C LEU A 147 0.80 -2.74 4.70
N ILE A 148 1.98 -3.34 4.53
CA ILE A 148 2.14 -4.74 4.12
C ILE A 148 1.39 -5.67 5.08
N TYR A 149 1.55 -5.46 6.39
CA TYR A 149 0.85 -6.23 7.41
C TYR A 149 -0.67 -6.10 7.33
N ILE A 150 -1.19 -4.87 7.15
CA ILE A 150 -2.64 -4.64 6.97
C ILE A 150 -3.15 -5.35 5.72
N VAL A 151 -2.45 -5.30 4.59
CA VAL A 151 -2.85 -5.99 3.36
C VAL A 151 -2.84 -7.51 3.55
N LEU A 152 -1.84 -8.06 4.24
CA LEU A 152 -1.77 -9.48 4.57
C LEU A 152 -2.95 -9.94 5.45
N LYS A 153 -3.33 -9.13 6.45
CA LYS A 153 -4.47 -9.44 7.34
C LYS A 153 -5.82 -9.25 6.65
N ALA A 154 -5.96 -8.20 5.85
CA ALA A 154 -7.21 -7.87 5.19
C ALA A 154 -7.56 -8.81 4.04
N ASN A 155 -6.54 -9.28 3.30
CA ASN A 155 -6.69 -9.99 2.03
C ASN A 155 -7.77 -9.35 1.12
N PRO A 156 -7.57 -8.09 0.68
CA PRO A 156 -8.60 -7.32 0.00
C PRO A 156 -9.11 -8.03 -1.26
N PRO A 157 -10.43 -8.04 -1.52
CA PRO A 157 -10.98 -8.67 -2.70
C PRO A 157 -10.53 -7.91 -3.96
N ARG A 158 -10.25 -8.67 -5.04
CA ARG A 158 -9.91 -8.15 -6.37
C ARG A 158 -8.81 -7.07 -6.35
N LEU A 159 -7.78 -7.27 -5.52
CA LEU A 159 -6.75 -6.28 -5.23
C LEU A 159 -5.99 -5.81 -6.48
N GLN A 160 -5.60 -6.73 -7.36
CA GLN A 160 -4.89 -6.41 -8.61
C GLN A 160 -5.82 -5.69 -9.59
N SER A 161 -7.07 -6.13 -9.74
CA SER A 161 -8.06 -5.40 -10.55
C SER A 161 -8.28 -3.98 -10.06
N ASN A 162 -8.35 -3.76 -8.74
CA ASN A 162 -8.48 -2.42 -8.16
C ASN A 162 -7.28 -1.52 -8.48
N ILE A 163 -6.05 -2.04 -8.35
CA ILE A 163 -4.82 -1.31 -8.67
C ILE A 163 -4.78 -0.96 -10.17
N GLN A 164 -5.06 -1.92 -11.05
CA GLN A 164 -5.06 -1.71 -12.49
C GLN A 164 -6.16 -0.72 -12.91
N TYR A 165 -7.35 -0.83 -12.30
CA TYR A 165 -8.45 0.09 -12.56
C TYR A 165 -8.12 1.54 -12.21
N ILE A 166 -7.53 1.78 -11.03
CA ILE A 166 -7.06 3.12 -10.65
C ILE A 166 -5.98 3.61 -11.62
N THR A 167 -5.01 2.74 -11.96
CA THR A 167 -3.91 3.09 -12.86
C THR A 167 -4.39 3.49 -14.26
N ARG A 168 -5.40 2.79 -14.79
CA ARG A 168 -5.93 3.02 -16.14
C ARG A 168 -6.89 4.22 -16.21
N PHE A 169 -7.74 4.41 -15.20
CA PHE A 169 -8.91 5.30 -15.33
C PHE A 169 -8.99 6.47 -14.35
N CYS A 170 -8.06 6.58 -13.39
CA CYS A 170 -7.98 7.75 -12.54
C CYS A 170 -7.50 8.97 -13.33
N ASN A 171 -7.96 10.17 -12.96
CA ASN A 171 -7.38 11.41 -13.42
C ASN A 171 -5.88 11.47 -13.04
N PRO A 172 -4.96 11.62 -14.01
CA PRO A 172 -3.52 11.49 -13.77
C PRO A 172 -2.98 12.60 -12.87
N GLY A 173 -3.60 13.79 -12.86
CA GLY A 173 -3.22 14.88 -11.97
C GLY A 173 -3.26 14.49 -10.48
N ARG A 174 -4.20 13.60 -10.11
CA ARG A 174 -4.38 13.10 -8.74
C ARG A 174 -3.35 12.04 -8.34
N LEU A 175 -2.89 11.23 -9.29
CA LEU A 175 -1.85 10.24 -9.03
C LEU A 175 -0.45 10.88 -8.98
N MET A 176 -0.25 11.96 -9.74
CA MET A 176 1.05 12.65 -9.82
C MET A 176 1.28 13.65 -8.69
N THR A 177 0.22 14.18 -8.08
CA THR A 177 0.34 15.21 -7.03
C THR A 177 -0.56 14.89 -5.83
N GLY A 178 -0.06 15.17 -4.63
CA GLY A 178 -0.82 15.03 -3.38
C GLY A 178 -0.61 13.75 -2.60
N GLU A 179 -1.38 13.59 -1.52
CA GLU A 179 -1.28 12.46 -0.59
C GLU A 179 -1.84 11.15 -1.19
N ASP A 180 -2.87 11.22 -2.04
CA ASP A 180 -3.50 10.05 -2.67
C ASP A 180 -2.49 9.25 -3.52
N GLY A 181 -1.70 9.94 -4.36
CA GLY A 181 -0.66 9.31 -5.18
C GLY A 181 0.45 8.66 -4.36
N TYR A 182 0.83 9.27 -3.23
CA TYR A 182 1.81 8.70 -2.30
C TYR A 182 1.31 7.39 -1.68
N TYR A 183 0.08 7.37 -1.17
CA TYR A 183 -0.48 6.16 -0.57
C TYR A 183 -0.75 5.06 -1.60
N PHE A 184 -1.23 5.43 -2.78
CA PHE A 184 -1.40 4.48 -3.88
C PHE A 184 -0.07 3.85 -4.30
N THR A 185 0.99 4.64 -4.43
CA THR A 185 2.34 4.13 -4.74
C THR A 185 2.82 3.16 -3.66
N ASN A 186 2.62 3.48 -2.38
CA ASN A 186 2.98 2.58 -1.27
C ASN A 186 2.16 1.29 -1.28
N LEU A 187 0.88 1.34 -1.65
CA LEU A 187 0.06 0.13 -1.82
C LEU A 187 0.61 -0.75 -2.95
N CYS A 188 0.95 -0.16 -4.10
CA CYS A 188 1.59 -0.89 -5.20
C CYS A 188 2.92 -1.53 -4.77
N CYS A 189 3.75 -0.80 -4.01
CA CYS A 189 4.98 -1.34 -3.43
C CYS A 189 4.70 -2.49 -2.46
N ALA A 190 3.70 -2.36 -1.59
CA ALA A 190 3.32 -3.40 -0.63
C ALA A 190 2.87 -4.68 -1.34
N VAL A 191 2.05 -4.57 -2.39
CA VAL A 191 1.60 -5.72 -3.18
C VAL A 191 2.77 -6.38 -3.91
N ALA A 192 3.64 -5.60 -4.56
CA ALA A 192 4.83 -6.13 -5.22
C ALA A 192 5.80 -6.83 -4.25
N PHE A 193 5.89 -6.33 -3.01
CA PHE A 193 6.65 -6.97 -1.95
C PHE A 193 6.03 -8.31 -1.56
N ILE A 194 4.71 -8.39 -1.35
CA ILE A 194 4.00 -9.64 -1.00
C ILE A 194 4.15 -10.71 -2.09
N GLU A 195 4.11 -10.31 -3.36
CA GLU A 195 4.32 -11.22 -4.50
C GLU A 195 5.70 -11.87 -4.50
N LYS A 196 6.73 -11.11 -4.12
CA LYS A 196 8.14 -11.53 -4.14
C LYS A 196 8.69 -11.92 -2.77
N LEU A 197 7.85 -11.93 -1.74
CA LEU A 197 8.28 -12.16 -0.37
C LEU A 197 8.99 -13.50 -0.23
N ASP A 198 10.20 -13.49 0.30
CA ASP A 198 11.02 -14.67 0.51
C ASP A 198 11.48 -14.78 1.97
N ALA A 199 12.22 -15.84 2.28
CA ALA A 199 12.74 -16.08 3.62
C ALA A 199 13.63 -14.91 4.11
N GLN A 200 14.46 -14.36 3.23
CA GLN A 200 15.37 -13.27 3.55
C GLN A 200 14.61 -11.99 3.91
N SER A 201 13.51 -11.71 3.22
CA SER A 201 12.62 -10.57 3.49
C SER A 201 12.02 -10.59 4.90
N LEU A 202 11.92 -11.77 5.52
CA LEU A 202 11.40 -11.95 6.89
C LEU A 202 12.51 -12.26 7.92
N ASN A 203 13.79 -12.15 7.53
CA ASN A 203 14.93 -12.54 8.36
C ASN A 203 14.88 -14.01 8.82
N LEU A 204 14.32 -14.91 8.01
CA LEU A 204 14.24 -16.34 8.26
C LEU A 204 15.23 -17.11 7.38
N THR A 205 15.60 -18.31 7.83
CA THR A 205 16.28 -19.27 6.96
C THR A 205 15.30 -19.88 5.94
N SER A 206 15.81 -20.36 4.80
CA SER A 206 14.96 -21.01 3.79
C SER A 206 14.21 -22.22 4.35
N GLU A 207 14.84 -22.97 5.26
CA GLU A 207 14.24 -24.13 5.92
C GLU A 207 13.08 -23.74 6.83
N GLU A 208 13.23 -22.69 7.65
CA GLU A 208 12.15 -22.17 8.51
C GLU A 208 10.98 -21.65 7.67
N PHE A 209 11.27 -20.94 6.59
CA PHE A 209 10.25 -20.43 5.68
C PHE A 209 9.44 -21.57 5.02
N GLU A 210 10.10 -22.63 4.56
CA GLU A 210 9.42 -23.81 4.00
C GLU A 210 8.59 -24.56 5.05
N LEU A 211 9.05 -24.62 6.30
CA LEU A 211 8.28 -25.20 7.41
C LEU A 211 7.00 -24.43 7.70
N TYR A 212 7.05 -23.09 7.66
CA TYR A 212 5.85 -22.26 7.79
C TYR A 212 4.90 -22.40 6.59
N MET A 213 5.44 -22.39 5.37
CA MET A 213 4.66 -22.54 4.14
C MET A 213 4.00 -23.92 4.00
N SER A 214 4.63 -24.98 4.50
CA SER A 214 4.08 -26.35 4.49
C SER A 214 3.06 -26.60 5.60
N GLY A 215 2.84 -25.63 6.50
CA GLY A 215 1.93 -25.76 7.64
C GLY A 215 2.44 -26.71 8.73
N GLN A 216 3.69 -27.18 8.64
CA GLN A 216 4.31 -28.08 9.62
C GLN A 216 4.89 -27.31 10.82
N ALA A 217 5.16 -26.02 10.69
CA ALA A 217 5.52 -25.15 11.80
C ALA A 217 4.27 -24.74 12.61
N SER A 218 3.84 -25.60 13.53
CA SER A 218 2.90 -25.20 14.59
C SER A 218 3.64 -24.42 15.67
N ARG A 219 3.34 -23.12 15.84
CA ARG A 219 3.60 -22.22 17.00
C ARG A 219 4.54 -22.73 18.12
N THR A 220 5.73 -23.24 17.81
CA THR A 220 6.73 -23.57 18.83
C THR A 220 7.44 -22.26 19.15
N GLY A 221 6.95 -21.60 20.20
CA GLY A 221 7.52 -20.38 20.74
C GLY A 221 9.01 -20.53 20.97
N ARG A 222 9.79 -19.88 20.10
CA ARG A 222 11.13 -19.39 20.36
C ARG A 222 11.29 -18.17 19.48
N SER A 223 11.06 -16.98 20.04
CA SER A 223 11.58 -15.75 19.45
C SER A 223 13.10 -15.91 19.33
N PRO A 224 13.69 -15.83 18.12
CA PRO A 224 15.06 -15.40 18.03
C PRO A 224 15.04 -13.91 18.41
N ALA A 225 15.74 -13.55 19.49
CA ALA A 225 15.95 -12.15 19.82
C ALA A 225 16.48 -11.42 18.56
N PRO A 226 15.95 -10.23 18.22
CA PRO A 226 16.54 -9.47 17.13
C PRO A 226 17.98 -9.17 17.49
N ALA A 227 18.92 -9.60 16.66
CA ALA A 227 20.29 -9.15 16.72
C ALA A 227 20.30 -7.67 16.35
N CYS A 228 20.02 -6.80 17.34
CA CYS A 228 20.30 -5.38 17.22
C CYS A 228 21.75 -5.23 16.77
N CYS A 229 21.94 -4.49 15.68
CA CYS A 229 23.23 -4.03 15.22
C CYS A 229 23.98 -3.38 16.40
N SER A 230 25.02 -4.05 16.88
CA SER A 230 25.99 -3.44 17.79
C SER A 230 26.63 -2.25 17.07
N PRO A 231 26.62 -1.04 17.66
CA PRO A 231 27.48 0.03 17.17
C PRO A 231 28.93 -0.42 17.34
N GLY A 232 29.67 -0.36 16.23
CA GLY A 232 31.07 -0.75 16.17
C GLY A 232 31.89 -0.16 17.31
N SER A 233 32.67 -1.03 17.93
CA SER A 233 33.70 -0.75 18.90
C SER A 233 34.62 0.35 18.37
N ALA A 234 34.49 1.58 18.88
CA ALA A 234 35.49 2.62 18.71
C ALA A 234 36.78 2.18 19.46
N PRO A 235 37.96 2.19 18.82
CA PRO A 235 39.20 1.93 19.54
C PRO A 235 39.50 3.09 20.48
N SER A 236 39.73 2.78 21.76
CA SER A 236 40.12 3.74 22.79
C SER A 236 41.45 4.42 22.43
N ALA A 237 41.43 5.74 22.25
CA ALA A 237 42.63 6.55 22.20
C ALA A 237 43.30 6.55 23.59
N ARG A 238 44.44 5.86 23.71
CA ARG A 238 45.33 5.99 24.87
C ARG A 238 46.06 7.31 24.76
N SER A 239 45.80 8.19 25.72
CA SER A 239 46.66 9.29 26.09
C SER A 239 48.02 8.74 26.53
N THR A 240 49.08 9.09 25.80
CA THR A 240 50.45 9.09 26.32
C THR A 240 51.10 10.42 25.98
N ASN A 241 51.44 11.15 27.03
CA ASN A 241 52.20 12.39 27.04
C ASN A 241 53.65 12.20 26.58
N GLY A 242 54.22 13.24 25.95
CA GLY A 242 55.67 13.47 25.75
C GLY A 242 56.23 12.74 24.52
N TRP A 243 57.03 13.33 23.63
CA TRP A 243 58.13 14.27 23.83
C TRP A 243 58.41 15.10 22.55
N ARG A 244 59.04 16.25 22.76
CA ARG A 244 59.68 17.15 21.78
C ARG A 244 60.64 16.44 20.81
N CYS A 245 60.69 16.92 19.57
CA CYS A 245 61.82 17.65 18.96
C CYS A 245 61.34 18.35 17.69
#